data_AF-A0A2X2JVR9-F1
#
_entry.id   AF-A0A2X2JVR9-F1
#
_cell.length_a   1.000
_cell.length_b   1.000
_cell.length_c   1.000
_cell.angle_alpha   90.00
_cell.angle_beta   90.00
_cell.angle_gamma   90.00
#
_symmetry.space_group_name_H-M   'P 1'
#
loop_
_entity.id
_entity.type
_entity.pdbx_description
1 polymer ?
#
loop_
_entity_poly.entity_id
_entity_poly.type
_entity_poly.pdbx_seq_one_letter_code
_entity_poly.pdbx_strand_id
1 'polypeptide(L)'
;MAFELPKLPYAFDALEPHFDKETMEIHHDRHHNTYVTKLNAAVEGTDLESKSIEEIVANLDSVPANIQTAVRNNGGGHLNHSLFWELLSPNSEEKGTVVEKIKEQWGSLEEFKKEFADKAAARFGSGWAWLVVTMAS
;
A
#
# COMPACT_ATOMS: atom_id res chain seq x y z
N MET A 1 17.86 -12.25 -1.98
CA MET A 1 17.13 -11.16 -1.31
C MET A 1 15.82 -11.73 -0.81
N ALA A 2 15.40 -11.40 0.41
CA ALA A 2 14.21 -11.97 1.03
C ALA A 2 12.90 -11.42 0.43
N PHE A 3 12.90 -10.11 0.10
CA PHE A 3 11.78 -9.42 -0.51
C PHE A 3 12.10 -9.03 -1.95
N GLU A 4 11.09 -9.10 -2.82
CA GLU A 4 11.20 -8.76 -4.24
C GLU A 4 10.27 -7.59 -4.58
N LEU A 5 10.64 -6.82 -5.61
CA LEU A 5 9.73 -5.85 -6.21
C LEU A 5 8.67 -6.62 -7.02
N PRO A 6 7.38 -6.61 -6.63
CA PRO A 6 6.35 -7.29 -7.40
C PRO A 6 6.27 -6.70 -8.80
N LYS A 7 5.84 -7.49 -9.79
CA LYS A 7 5.57 -6.96 -11.13
C LYS A 7 4.24 -6.24 -11.12
N LEU A 8 4.13 -5.14 -11.88
CA LEU A 8 2.83 -4.53 -12.12
C LEU A 8 1.88 -5.52 -12.83
N PRO A 9 0.59 -5.57 -12.44
CA PRO A 9 -0.39 -6.44 -13.09
C PRO A 9 -0.87 -5.91 -14.45
N TYR A 10 -0.41 -4.73 -14.85
CA TYR A 10 -0.77 -4.03 -16.09
C TYR A 10 0.43 -3.22 -16.62
N ALA A 11 0.34 -2.72 -17.86
CA ALA A 11 1.36 -1.86 -18.46
C ALA A 11 1.44 -0.49 -17.77
N PHE A 12 2.59 0.19 -17.84
CA PHE A 12 2.81 1.48 -17.17
C PHE A 12 1.86 2.60 -17.63
N ASP A 13 1.38 2.55 -18.87
CA ASP A 13 0.40 3.50 -19.44
C ASP A 13 -1.06 3.03 -19.33
N ALA A 14 -1.32 1.86 -18.73
CA ALA A 14 -2.66 1.28 -18.69
C ALA A 14 -3.68 2.13 -17.90
N LEU A 15 -3.21 3.01 -17.02
CA LEU A 15 -4.05 3.84 -16.16
C LEU A 15 -4.22 5.28 -16.67
N GLU A 16 -3.69 5.62 -17.85
CA GLU A 16 -3.96 6.92 -18.47
C GLU A 16 -5.47 7.06 -18.80
N PRO A 17 -6.05 8.26 -18.65
CA PRO A 17 -5.42 9.55 -18.29
C PRO A 17 -5.42 9.85 -16.78
N HIS A 18 -5.70 8.87 -15.93
CA HIS A 18 -5.83 9.08 -14.48
C HIS A 18 -4.48 9.07 -13.75
N PHE A 19 -3.55 8.24 -14.23
CA PHE A 19 -2.14 8.24 -13.85
C PHE A 19 -1.31 8.24 -15.12
N ASP A 20 -0.37 9.19 -15.23
CA ASP A 20 0.53 9.24 -16.37
C ASP A 20 1.62 8.16 -16.30
N LYS A 21 2.07 7.70 -17.47
CA LYS A 21 3.09 6.65 -17.57
C LYS A 21 4.38 6.95 -16.82
N GLU A 22 4.88 8.19 -16.90
CA GLU A 22 6.16 8.58 -16.29
C GLU A 22 6.09 8.45 -14.76
N THR A 23 4.99 8.88 -14.16
CA THR A 23 4.71 8.68 -12.73
C THR A 23 4.70 7.19 -12.39
N MET A 24 4.02 6.35 -13.18
CA MET A 24 3.95 4.90 -12.91
C MET A 24 5.34 4.24 -12.98
N GLU A 25 6.17 4.60 -13.96
CA GLU A 25 7.55 4.10 -14.08
C GLU A 25 8.41 4.52 -12.88
N ILE A 26 8.38 5.81 -12.52
CA ILE A 26 9.18 6.32 -11.40
C ILE A 26 8.69 5.77 -10.06
N HIS A 27 7.38 5.72 -9.84
CA HIS A 27 6.77 5.29 -8.58
C HIS A 27 7.01 3.80 -8.33
N HIS A 28 6.91 2.96 -9.36
CA HIS A 28 7.21 1.55 -9.25
C HIS A 28 8.72 1.25 -9.26
N ASP A 29 9.43 1.55 -10.35
CA ASP A 29 10.80 1.07 -10.58
C ASP A 29 11.84 1.79 -9.71
N ARG A 30 11.52 2.99 -9.21
CA ARG A 30 12.41 3.76 -8.33
C ARG A 30 11.94 3.81 -6.90
N HIS A 31 10.75 4.36 -6.63
CA HIS A 31 10.30 4.57 -5.24
C HIS A 31 10.02 3.25 -4.53
N HIS A 32 9.19 2.36 -5.11
CA HIS A 32 8.92 1.05 -4.51
C HIS A 32 10.20 0.21 -4.41
N ASN A 33 11.01 0.18 -5.47
CA ASN A 33 12.28 -0.55 -5.46
C ASN A 33 13.27 -0.06 -4.39
N THR A 34 13.28 1.25 -4.09
CA THR A 34 14.10 1.79 -3.00
C THR A 34 13.69 1.24 -1.64
N TYR A 35 12.38 1.10 -1.39
CA TYR A 35 11.89 0.48 -0.15
C TYR A 35 12.30 -0.99 -0.08
N VAL A 36 12.14 -1.76 -1.16
CA VAL A 36 12.55 -3.18 -1.23
C VAL A 36 14.05 -3.34 -0.97
N THR A 37 14.87 -2.50 -1.60
CA THR A 37 16.34 -2.53 -1.45
C THR A 37 16.75 -2.24 -0.01
N LYS A 38 16.20 -1.17 0.58
CA LYS A 38 16.54 -0.77 1.96
C LYS A 38 15.96 -1.72 3.01
N LEU A 39 14.81 -2.32 2.75
CA LEU A 39 14.23 -3.35 3.61
C LEU A 39 15.15 -4.57 3.67
N ASN A 40 15.53 -5.11 2.51
CA ASN A 40 16.42 -6.26 2.43
C ASN A 40 17.75 -6.01 3.15
N ALA A 41 18.35 -4.83 2.97
CA ALA A 41 19.57 -4.46 3.68
C ALA A 41 19.37 -4.35 5.22
N ALA A 42 18.17 -3.97 5.68
CA ALA A 42 17.89 -3.86 7.10
C ALA A 42 17.60 -5.22 7.77
N VAL A 43 17.09 -6.19 7.02
CA VAL A 43 16.76 -7.53 7.55
C VAL A 43 17.86 -8.57 7.32
N GLU A 44 18.94 -8.21 6.63
CA GLU A 44 20.01 -9.13 6.26
C GLU A 44 20.58 -9.90 7.47
N GLY A 45 20.57 -11.23 7.40
CA GLY A 45 21.06 -12.12 8.46
C GLY A 45 20.15 -12.20 9.70
N THR A 46 18.92 -11.70 9.62
CA THR A 46 17.92 -11.80 10.70
C THR A 46 16.85 -12.84 10.36
N ASP A 47 16.13 -13.32 11.38
CA ASP A 47 15.00 -14.25 11.20
C ASP A 47 13.84 -13.62 10.40
N LEU A 48 13.82 -12.29 10.26
CA LEU A 48 12.78 -11.57 9.51
C LEU A 48 12.83 -11.86 8.01
N GLU A 49 13.97 -12.31 7.46
CA GLU A 49 14.06 -12.71 6.04
C GLU A 49 13.09 -13.82 5.64
N SER A 50 12.68 -14.65 6.61
CA SER A 50 11.79 -15.78 6.39
C SER A 50 10.31 -15.45 6.56
N LYS A 51 9.98 -14.24 7.02
CA LYS A 51 8.61 -13.80 7.31
C LYS A 51 7.98 -13.08 6.13
N SER A 52 6.65 -13.11 6.06
CA SER A 52 5.93 -12.27 5.12
C SER A 52 6.03 -10.80 5.50
N ILE A 53 5.84 -9.90 4.54
CA ILE A 53 5.88 -8.46 4.82
C ILE A 53 4.72 -8.02 5.74
N GLU A 54 3.55 -8.64 5.59
CA GLU A 54 2.38 -8.44 6.44
C GLU A 54 2.67 -8.84 7.89
N GLU A 55 3.29 -10.01 8.10
CA GLU A 55 3.67 -10.47 9.43
C GLU A 55 4.65 -9.50 10.11
N ILE A 56 5.63 -8.98 9.36
CA ILE A 56 6.61 -8.03 9.90
C ILE A 56 5.92 -6.70 10.27
N VAL A 57 5.12 -6.13 9.37
CA VAL A 57 4.47 -4.82 9.58
C VAL A 57 3.38 -4.90 10.65
N ALA A 58 2.69 -6.04 10.77
CA ALA A 58 1.71 -6.26 11.84
C ALA A 58 2.35 -6.43 13.22
N ASN A 59 3.62 -6.86 13.30
CA ASN A 59 4.32 -7.18 14.54
C ASN A 59 5.58 -6.32 14.74
N LEU A 60 5.55 -5.03 14.39
CA LEU A 60 6.71 -4.14 14.47
C LEU A 60 7.33 -4.04 15.87
N ASP A 61 6.55 -4.24 16.93
CA ASP A 61 7.04 -4.22 18.32
C ASP A 61 7.98 -5.41 18.62
N SER A 62 7.91 -6.47 17.82
CA SER A 62 8.82 -7.64 17.91
C SER A 62 10.11 -7.48 17.11
N VAL A 63 10.23 -6.44 16.29
CA VAL A 63 11.42 -6.19 15.47
C VAL A 63 12.55 -5.64 16.38
N PRO A 64 13.80 -6.11 16.23
CA PRO A 64 14.92 -5.62 17.03
C PRO A 64 15.04 -4.08 16.96
N ALA A 65 15.21 -3.46 18.13
CA ALA A 65 15.12 -2.00 18.28
C ALA A 65 16.10 -1.22 17.39
N ASN A 66 17.27 -1.79 17.08
CA ASN A 66 18.28 -1.16 16.22
C ASN A 66 17.87 -1.08 14.73
N ILE A 67 16.93 -1.91 14.27
CA ILE A 67 16.43 -1.91 12.89
C ILE A 67 14.94 -1.56 12.79
N GLN A 68 14.23 -1.44 13.92
CA GLN A 68 12.78 -1.24 13.95
C GLN A 68 12.30 -0.08 13.09
N THR A 69 12.95 1.08 13.14
CA THR A 69 12.57 2.24 12.31
C THR A 69 12.82 1.99 10.82
N ALA A 70 13.92 1.33 10.46
CA ALA A 70 14.23 1.00 9.08
C ALA A 70 13.22 -0.01 8.51
N VAL A 71 12.88 -1.05 9.29
CA VAL A 71 11.87 -2.05 8.94
C VAL A 71 10.48 -1.42 8.88
N ARG A 72 10.10 -0.55 9.82
CA ARG A 72 8.83 0.18 9.78
C ARG A 72 8.69 1.00 8.51
N ASN A 73 9.70 1.81 8.19
CA ASN A 73 9.61 2.75 7.07
C ASN A 73 9.68 2.04 5.72
N ASN A 74 10.66 1.13 5.55
CA ASN A 74 10.86 0.46 4.26
C ASN A 74 9.94 -0.76 4.10
N GLY A 75 9.62 -1.45 5.18
CA GLY A 75 8.64 -2.54 5.16
C GLY A 75 7.22 -2.01 4.98
N GLY A 76 6.85 -0.93 5.68
CA GLY A 76 5.60 -0.22 5.40
C GLY A 76 5.56 0.34 3.98
N GLY A 77 6.66 0.90 3.48
CA GLY A 77 6.79 1.32 2.09
C GLY A 77 6.53 0.17 1.11
N HIS A 78 7.16 -0.99 1.31
CA HIS A 78 6.97 -2.17 0.46
C HIS A 78 5.53 -2.70 0.50
N LEU A 79 4.95 -2.88 1.70
CA LEU A 79 3.57 -3.35 1.85
C LEU A 79 2.56 -2.40 1.19
N ASN A 80 2.67 -1.11 1.49
CA ASN A 80 1.70 -0.12 1.00
C ASN A 80 1.70 -0.04 -0.54
N HIS A 81 2.87 -0.07 -1.17
CA HIS A 81 2.96 -0.02 -2.64
C HIS A 81 2.50 -1.34 -3.27
N SER A 82 2.86 -2.48 -2.67
CA SER A 82 2.39 -3.79 -3.14
C SER A 82 0.86 -3.86 -3.15
N LEU A 83 0.20 -3.34 -2.11
CA LEU A 83 -1.26 -3.19 -2.08
C LEU A 83 -1.77 -2.19 -3.12
N PHE A 84 -1.11 -1.04 -3.25
CA PHE A 84 -1.55 0.03 -4.17
C PHE A 84 -1.63 -0.44 -5.62
N TRP A 85 -0.67 -1.23 -6.10
CA TRP A 85 -0.68 -1.74 -7.48
C TRP A 85 -1.80 -2.73 -7.75
N GLU A 86 -2.12 -3.59 -6.78
CA GLU A 86 -3.20 -4.58 -6.90
C GLU A 86 -4.60 -3.95 -6.75
N LEU A 87 -4.71 -2.77 -6.12
CA LEU A 87 -5.96 -2.05 -5.92
C LEU A 87 -6.38 -1.18 -7.13
N LEU A 88 -5.49 -1.01 -8.10
CA LEU A 88 -5.75 -0.24 -9.32
C LEU A 88 -6.04 -1.17 -10.50
N SER A 89 -6.82 -0.68 -11.46
CA SER A 89 -7.13 -1.45 -12.66
C SER A 89 -7.51 -0.52 -13.82
N PRO A 90 -7.09 -0.83 -15.07
CA PRO A 90 -7.58 -0.16 -16.26
C PRO A 90 -9.07 -0.41 -16.52
N ASN A 91 -9.64 -1.46 -15.92
CA ASN A 91 -11.03 -1.89 -16.09
C ASN A 91 -11.73 -1.93 -14.74
N SER A 92 -12.01 -0.75 -14.16
CA SER A 92 -12.69 -0.62 -12.87
C SER A 92 -14.21 -0.48 -13.03
N GLU A 93 -14.97 -1.15 -12.16
CA GLU A 93 -16.42 -0.98 -12.04
C GLU A 93 -16.81 -0.95 -10.55
N GLU A 94 -17.63 0.03 -10.16
CA GLU A 94 -18.02 0.26 -8.77
C GLU A 94 -19.14 -0.71 -8.32
N LYS A 95 -18.78 -1.98 -8.14
CA LYS A 95 -19.69 -3.06 -7.76
C LYS A 95 -19.11 -4.01 -6.72
N GLY A 96 -19.95 -4.92 -6.23
CA GLY A 96 -19.58 -6.01 -5.32
C GLY A 96 -19.80 -5.68 -3.84
N THR A 97 -19.48 -6.65 -2.99
CA THR A 97 -19.84 -6.65 -1.55
C THR A 97 -19.34 -5.42 -0.79
N VAL A 98 -18.14 -4.91 -1.11
CA VAL A 98 -17.60 -3.73 -0.44
C VAL A 98 -18.40 -2.47 -0.80
N VAL A 99 -18.80 -2.30 -2.06
CA VAL A 99 -19.63 -1.16 -2.49
C VAL A 99 -21.02 -1.20 -1.85
N GLU A 100 -21.60 -2.39 -1.69
CA GLU A 100 -22.86 -2.58 -0.98
C GLU A 100 -22.72 -2.18 0.50
N LYS A 101 -21.67 -2.64 1.18
CA LYS A 101 -21.39 -2.26 2.58
C LYS A 101 -21.09 -0.78 2.76
N ILE A 102 -20.42 -0.17 1.79
CA ILE A 102 -20.22 1.29 1.77
C ILE A 102 -21.58 1.99 1.73
N LYS A 103 -22.48 1.59 0.83
CA LYS A 103 -23.82 2.19 0.74
C LYS A 103 -24.64 1.96 2.01
N GLU A 104 -24.50 0.80 2.66
CA GLU A 104 -25.14 0.51 3.95
C GLU A 104 -24.63 1.44 5.06
N GLN A 105 -23.33 1.64 5.17
CA GLN A 105 -22.73 2.41 6.27
C GLN A 105 -22.73 3.93 6.04
N TRP A 106 -22.53 4.40 4.80
CA TRP A 106 -22.48 5.83 4.45
C TRP A 106 -23.78 6.35 3.82
N GLY A 107 -24.75 5.48 3.56
CA GLY A 107 -25.99 5.83 2.85
C GLY A 107 -25.83 5.95 1.33
N SER A 108 -24.65 6.35 0.83
CA SER A 108 -24.34 6.33 -0.60
C SER A 108 -22.84 6.21 -0.87
N LEU A 109 -22.48 5.83 -2.10
CA LEU A 109 -21.09 5.80 -2.53
C LEU A 109 -20.49 7.20 -2.65
N GLU A 110 -21.31 8.20 -3.01
CA GLU A 110 -20.87 9.59 -3.15
C GLU A 110 -20.49 10.21 -1.80
N GLU A 111 -21.28 9.94 -0.74
CA GLU A 111 -20.93 10.38 0.62
C GLU A 111 -19.62 9.75 1.10
N PHE A 112 -19.41 8.45 0.82
CA PHE A 112 -18.12 7.80 1.10
C PHE A 112 -16.96 8.44 0.33
N LYS A 113 -17.11 8.63 -0.99
CA LYS A 113 -16.05 9.26 -1.82
C LYS A 113 -15.72 10.64 -1.31
N LYS A 114 -16.73 11.43 -0.93
CA LYS A 114 -16.53 12.76 -0.34
C LYS A 114 -15.74 12.67 0.96
N GLU A 115 -16.14 11.84 1.91
CA GLU A 115 -15.42 11.70 3.19
C GLU A 115 -13.99 11.17 2.98
N PHE A 116 -13.81 10.18 2.11
CA PHE A 116 -12.51 9.60 1.80
C PHE A 116 -11.58 10.66 1.16
N ALA A 117 -12.09 11.43 0.20
CA ALA A 117 -11.34 12.51 -0.45
C ALA A 117 -10.99 13.63 0.53
N ASP A 118 -11.92 14.03 1.40
CA ASP A 118 -11.69 15.06 2.42
C ASP A 118 -10.59 14.61 3.40
N LYS A 119 -10.61 13.35 3.86
CA LYS A 119 -9.55 12.79 4.72
C LYS A 119 -8.21 12.66 4.02
N ALA A 120 -8.21 12.24 2.75
CA ALA A 120 -6.99 12.16 1.95
C ALA A 120 -6.36 13.55 1.76
N ALA A 121 -7.17 14.57 1.45
CA ALA A 121 -6.70 15.95 1.30
C ALA A 121 -6.22 16.57 2.62
N ALA A 122 -6.87 16.23 3.74
CA ALA A 122 -6.50 16.75 5.06
C ALA A 122 -5.20 16.15 5.63
N ARG A 123 -4.66 15.08 5.03
CA ARG A 123 -3.36 14.52 5.43
C ARG A 123 -2.24 15.52 5.15
N PHE A 124 -1.78 16.20 6.20
CA PHE A 124 -0.67 17.15 6.08
C PHE A 124 0.68 16.45 5.94
N GLY A 125 1.45 16.74 4.89
CA GLY A 125 2.70 16.02 4.58
C GLY A 125 2.45 14.63 4.00
N SER A 126 3.50 13.81 3.89
CA SER A 126 3.41 12.48 3.26
C SER A 126 2.53 11.51 4.07
N GLY A 127 1.68 10.74 3.39
CA GLY A 127 0.83 9.73 4.04
C GLY A 127 -0.09 9.01 3.06
N TRP A 128 -1.03 8.25 3.63
CA TRP A 128 -2.02 7.43 2.92
C TRP A 128 -3.40 7.62 3.54
N ALA A 129 -4.45 7.48 2.74
CA ALA A 129 -5.82 7.31 3.20
C ALA A 129 -6.27 5.87 2.93
N TRP A 130 -7.00 5.27 3.88
CA TRP A 130 -7.37 3.86 3.82
C TRP A 130 -8.85 3.66 4.14
N LEU A 131 -9.49 2.75 3.42
CA LEU A 131 -10.70 2.08 3.87
C LEU A 131 -10.25 0.80 4.58
N VAL A 132 -10.65 0.63 5.85
CA VAL A 132 -10.20 -0.49 6.69
C VAL A 132 -11.40 -1.21 7.30
N VAL A 133 -11.20 -2.50 7.60
CA VAL A 133 -12.15 -3.31 8.35
C VAL A 133 -11.61 -3.48 9.76
N THR A 134 -12.45 -3.21 10.77
CA THR A 134 -12.15 -3.59 12.15
C THR A 134 -12.72 -4.98 12.41
N MET A 135 -11.99 -5.81 13.14
CA MET A 135 -12.56 -7.04 13.68
C MET A 135 -13.75 -6.67 14.57
N ALA A 136 -14.89 -7.34 14.38
CA ALA A 136 -16.03 -7.19 15.29
C ALA A 136 -15.57 -7.59 16.70
N SER A 137 -15.78 -6.71 17.67
CA SER A 137 -15.64 -7.01 19.10
C SER A 137 -16.59 -8.12 19.52
#